data_AF-A0A965Y8Z1-F1
#
_entry.id   AF-A0A965Y8Z1-F1
#
_cell.length_a   1.000
_cell.length_b   1.000
_cell.length_c   1.000
_cell.angle_alpha   90.00
_cell.angle_beta   90.00
_cell.angle_gamma   90.00
#
_symmetry.space_group_name_H-M   'P 1'
#
loop_
_entity.id
_entity.type
_entity.pdbx_description
1 polymer ?
#
loop_
_entity_poly.entity_id
_entity_poly.type
_entity_poly.pdbx_seq_one_letter_code
_entity_poly.pdbx_strand_id
1 'polypeptide(L)'
;MRIWRALYEGVYRLIDIIMIVSLVVMAFSVFTNVFFRYFDHAFTWVDEVSRFAFVWLCFSAFVAGTRRMMHPACTMISGRFAGRSGQVYTTVLLLLMFVFAAESFYQAYRRLKYFQQYSQYRRQQVALIYQTEKDLMEKIRRLEGQKTEKITLLEDEKDEQHQLQKEKTNKNKTLAQLKQQEQQLLKQLREQEKARRRLNDEIQRIIAEEIRKAREAGGDRSKAAPSDVFVLTPEEMELS
;
A
#
# COMPACT_ATOMS: atom_id res chain seq x y z
N MET A 1 -47.47 7.21 -1.83
CA MET A 1 -46.68 6.12 -2.45
C MET A 1 -47.43 4.78 -2.51
N ARG A 2 -48.07 4.29 -1.43
CA ARG A 2 -48.78 2.98 -1.41
C ARG A 2 -50.08 2.97 -2.25
N ILE A 3 -50.85 4.07 -2.21
CA ILE A 3 -52.12 4.21 -2.95
C ILE A 3 -51.89 4.19 -4.47
N TRP A 4 -50.85 4.87 -4.95
CA TRP A 4 -50.46 4.86 -6.37
C TRP A 4 -50.04 3.47 -6.87
N ARG A 5 -49.35 2.67 -6.04
CA ARG A 5 -49.03 1.28 -6.40
C ARG A 5 -50.26 0.39 -6.41
N ALA A 6 -51.16 0.55 -5.44
CA ALA A 6 -52.43 -0.19 -5.39
C ALA A 6 -53.34 0.13 -6.59
N LEU A 7 -53.43 1.40 -6.98
CA LEU A 7 -54.14 1.83 -8.19
C LEU A 7 -53.51 1.24 -9.45
N TYR A 8 -52.19 1.33 -9.59
CA TYR A 8 -51.44 0.75 -10.71
C TYR A 8 -51.72 -0.76 -10.81
N GLU A 9 -51.49 -1.53 -9.74
CA GLU A 9 -51.75 -2.97 -9.72
C GLU A 9 -53.22 -3.34 -9.93
N GLY A 10 -54.15 -2.50 -9.47
CA GLY A 10 -55.58 -2.67 -9.70
C GLY A 10 -55.94 -2.53 -11.18
N VAL A 11 -55.45 -1.48 -11.84
CA VAL A 11 -55.65 -1.26 -13.28
C VAL A 11 -55.08 -2.41 -14.10
N TYR A 12 -53.89 -2.91 -13.78
CA TYR A 12 -53.32 -4.03 -14.53
C TYR A 12 -54.01 -5.37 -14.26
N ARG A 13 -54.48 -5.62 -13.03
CA ARG A 13 -55.32 -6.79 -12.77
C ARG A 13 -56.61 -6.74 -13.59
N LEU A 14 -57.18 -5.56 -13.77
CA LEU A 14 -58.34 -5.34 -14.64
C LEU A 14 -58.01 -5.67 -16.10
N ILE A 15 -56.86 -5.22 -16.61
CA ILE A 15 -56.38 -5.55 -17.96
C ILE A 15 -56.16 -7.06 -18.13
N ASP A 16 -55.54 -7.73 -17.14
CA ASP A 16 -55.32 -9.18 -17.16
C ASP A 16 -56.67 -9.93 -17.19
N ILE A 17 -57.66 -9.46 -16.42
CA ILE A 17 -59.03 -10.01 -16.43
C ILE A 17 -59.69 -9.78 -17.81
N ILE A 18 -59.61 -8.58 -18.39
CA ILE A 18 -60.15 -8.29 -19.73
C ILE A 18 -59.55 -9.24 -20.78
N MET A 19 -58.24 -9.49 -20.71
CA MET A 19 -57.54 -10.39 -21.63
C MET A 19 -58.04 -11.84 -21.50
N ILE A 20 -58.22 -12.32 -20.26
CA ILE A 20 -58.74 -13.68 -20.02
C ILE A 20 -60.19 -13.79 -20.49
N VAL A 21 -61.02 -12.79 -20.17
CA VAL A 21 -62.43 -12.75 -20.57
C VAL A 21 -62.56 -12.70 -22.09
N SER A 22 -61.77 -11.87 -22.78
CA SER A 22 -61.83 -11.80 -24.25
C SER A 22 -61.40 -13.12 -24.91
N LEU A 23 -60.38 -13.80 -24.36
CA LEU A 23 -59.94 -15.11 -24.85
C LEU A 23 -61.02 -16.18 -24.65
N VAL A 24 -61.65 -16.22 -23.47
CA VAL A 24 -62.74 -17.15 -23.17
C VAL A 24 -63.97 -16.89 -24.04
N VAL A 25 -64.36 -15.62 -24.21
CA VAL A 25 -65.47 -15.22 -25.08
C VAL A 25 -65.20 -15.61 -26.53
N MET A 26 -63.98 -15.41 -27.03
CA MET A 26 -63.60 -15.83 -28.38
C MET A 26 -63.68 -17.35 -28.54
N ALA A 27 -63.12 -18.12 -27.60
CA ALA A 27 -63.12 -19.58 -27.66
C ALA A 27 -64.54 -20.16 -27.58
N PHE A 28 -65.37 -19.65 -26.66
CA PHE A 28 -66.75 -20.09 -26.50
C PHE A 28 -67.64 -19.71 -27.68
N SER A 29 -67.45 -18.49 -28.22
CA SER A 29 -68.12 -18.02 -29.43
C SER A 29 -67.84 -18.96 -30.60
N VAL A 30 -66.57 -19.26 -30.88
CA VAL A 30 -66.19 -20.17 -31.98
C VAL A 30 -66.73 -21.59 -31.76
N PHE A 31 -66.65 -22.12 -30.53
CA PHE A 31 -67.18 -23.45 -30.21
C PHE A 31 -68.70 -23.54 -30.39
N THR A 32 -69.42 -22.51 -29.93
CA THR A 32 -70.88 -22.39 -30.10
C THR A 32 -71.22 -22.34 -31.60
N ASN A 33 -70.50 -21.55 -32.39
CA ASN A 33 -70.72 -21.49 -33.84
C ASN A 33 -70.54 -22.86 -34.50
N VAL A 34 -69.51 -23.63 -34.10
CA VAL A 34 -69.26 -24.98 -34.63
C VAL A 34 -70.39 -25.96 -34.27
N PHE A 35 -70.88 -25.95 -33.02
CA PHE A 35 -71.97 -26.82 -32.58
C PHE A 35 -73.29 -26.49 -33.28
N PHE A 36 -73.67 -25.22 -33.32
CA PHE A 36 -74.95 -24.79 -33.90
C PHE A 36 -75.01 -24.93 -35.42
N ARG A 37 -73.85 -24.89 -36.07
CA ARG A 37 -73.74 -25.20 -37.50
C ARG A 37 -74.13 -26.65 -37.83
N TYR A 38 -74.01 -27.58 -36.89
CA TYR A 38 -74.48 -28.95 -37.07
C TYR A 38 -76.02 -29.07 -37.09
N PHE A 39 -76.73 -28.08 -36.53
CA PHE A 39 -78.19 -28.01 -36.46
C PHE A 39 -78.80 -27.07 -37.52
N ASP A 40 -78.06 -26.76 -38.61
CA ASP A 40 -78.46 -25.84 -39.70
C ASP A 40 -78.87 -24.42 -39.26
N HIS A 41 -78.58 -24.02 -38.02
CA HIS A 41 -78.85 -22.69 -37.48
C HIS A 41 -77.54 -21.97 -37.14
N ALA A 42 -76.86 -21.44 -38.16
CA ALA A 42 -75.67 -20.63 -37.96
C ALA A 42 -76.06 -19.19 -37.56
N PHE A 43 -75.69 -18.80 -36.35
CA PHE A 43 -75.92 -17.46 -35.83
C PHE A 43 -74.81 -16.50 -36.30
N THR A 44 -75.11 -15.60 -37.22
CA THR A 44 -74.13 -14.69 -37.86
C THR A 44 -73.48 -13.68 -36.90
N TRP A 45 -74.17 -13.27 -35.82
CA TRP A 45 -73.61 -12.39 -34.78
C TRP A 45 -72.41 -12.98 -34.02
N VAL A 46 -72.24 -14.31 -34.01
CA VAL A 46 -71.21 -15.01 -33.21
C VAL A 46 -69.82 -14.74 -33.80
N ASP A 47 -69.73 -14.70 -35.13
CA ASP A 47 -68.50 -14.36 -35.83
C ASP A 47 -68.08 -12.91 -35.56
N GLU A 48 -69.03 -11.99 -35.48
CA GLU A 48 -68.78 -10.59 -35.12
C GLU A 48 -68.25 -10.46 -33.68
N VAL A 49 -68.85 -11.17 -32.74
CA VAL A 49 -68.41 -11.21 -31.34
C VAL A 49 -66.98 -11.72 -31.21
N SER A 50 -66.59 -12.75 -31.99
CA SER A 50 -65.21 -13.25 -32.00
C SER A 50 -64.21 -12.23 -32.54
N ARG A 51 -64.60 -11.42 -33.55
CA ARG A 51 -63.77 -10.34 -34.10
C ARG A 51 -63.58 -9.21 -33.10
N PHE A 52 -64.65 -8.80 -32.39
CA PHE A 52 -64.55 -7.80 -31.33
C PHE A 52 -63.68 -8.30 -30.17
N ALA A 53 -63.83 -9.56 -29.75
CA ALA A 53 -63.01 -10.16 -28.71
C ALA A 53 -61.51 -10.20 -29.11
N PHE A 54 -61.21 -10.51 -30.38
CA PHE A 54 -59.84 -10.50 -30.90
C PHE A 54 -59.21 -9.10 -30.88
N VAL A 55 -59.95 -8.06 -31.27
CA VAL A 55 -59.47 -6.68 -31.22
C VAL A 55 -59.13 -6.28 -29.78
N TRP A 56 -60.01 -6.57 -28.82
CA TRP A 56 -59.77 -6.30 -27.40
C TRP A 56 -58.61 -7.11 -26.82
N LEU A 57 -58.39 -8.34 -27.30
CA LEU A 57 -57.22 -9.14 -26.96
C LEU A 57 -55.93 -8.48 -27.45
N CYS A 58 -55.89 -8.01 -28.71
CA CYS A 58 -54.73 -7.31 -29.26
C CYS A 58 -54.41 -6.01 -28.51
N PHE A 59 -55.41 -5.19 -28.20
CA PHE A 59 -55.22 -3.96 -27.43
C PHE A 59 -54.73 -4.24 -26.00
N SER A 60 -55.35 -5.19 -25.30
CA SER A 60 -54.93 -5.56 -23.93
C SER A 60 -53.54 -6.21 -23.90
N ALA A 61 -53.20 -7.04 -24.88
CA ALA A 61 -51.87 -7.65 -25.02
C ALA A 61 -50.76 -6.62 -25.25
N PHE A 62 -51.01 -5.58 -26.06
CA PHE A 62 -50.07 -4.49 -26.27
C PHE A 62 -49.81 -3.71 -24.97
N VAL A 63 -50.88 -3.37 -24.23
CA VAL A 63 -50.76 -2.67 -22.94
C VAL A 63 -50.05 -3.54 -21.91
N ALA A 64 -50.40 -4.82 -21.79
CA ALA A 64 -49.73 -5.77 -20.89
C ALA A 64 -48.24 -5.95 -21.24
N GLY A 65 -47.87 -5.88 -22.52
CA GLY A 65 -46.48 -5.95 -23.00
C GLY A 65 -45.60 -4.81 -22.48
N THR A 66 -46.16 -3.62 -22.24
CA THR A 66 -45.41 -2.47 -21.72
C THR A 66 -45.14 -2.54 -20.21
N ARG A 67 -45.87 -3.38 -19.47
CA ARG A 67 -45.77 -3.56 -18.00
C ARG A 67 -44.40 -4.08 -17.53
N ARG A 68 -43.66 -4.82 -18.37
CA ARG A 68 -42.39 -5.42 -17.97
C ARG A 68 -41.15 -4.52 -18.11
N MET A 69 -41.29 -3.24 -18.51
CA MET A 69 -40.14 -2.31 -18.69
C MET A 69 -38.94 -3.00 -19.37
N MET A 70 -39.24 -3.84 -20.34
CA MET A 70 -38.28 -4.57 -21.14
C MET A 70 -38.72 -4.28 -22.54
N HIS A 71 -37.86 -3.70 -23.37
CA HIS A 71 -38.05 -3.78 -24.82
C HIS A 71 -38.16 -5.29 -25.15
N PRO A 72 -39.37 -5.84 -25.38
CA PRO A 72 -39.62 -7.27 -25.15
C PRO A 72 -38.84 -8.17 -26.11
N ALA A 73 -38.60 -7.69 -27.34
CA ALA A 73 -37.78 -8.39 -28.32
C ALA A 73 -36.28 -8.28 -28.02
N CYS A 74 -35.83 -7.15 -27.47
CA CYS A 74 -34.42 -6.83 -27.34
C CYS A 74 -33.77 -7.46 -26.10
N THR A 75 -34.54 -7.62 -25.02
CA THR A 75 -34.06 -8.26 -23.78
C THR A 75 -34.18 -9.79 -23.80
N MET A 76 -35.09 -10.36 -24.59
CA MET A 76 -35.16 -11.82 -24.78
C MET A 76 -33.96 -12.36 -25.54
N ILE A 77 -33.48 -11.64 -26.56
CA ILE A 77 -32.34 -12.09 -27.37
C ILE A 77 -31.04 -11.92 -26.58
N SER A 78 -30.87 -10.83 -25.83
CA SER A 78 -29.67 -10.65 -24.99
C SER A 78 -29.58 -11.67 -23.85
N GLY A 79 -30.72 -12.12 -23.30
CA GLY A 79 -30.76 -13.17 -22.28
C GLY A 79 -30.30 -14.55 -22.77
N ARG A 80 -30.20 -14.78 -24.09
CA ARG A 80 -29.70 -16.05 -24.67
C ARG A 80 -28.18 -16.07 -24.86
N PHE A 81 -27.53 -14.91 -24.85
CA PHE A 81 -26.08 -14.79 -25.03
C PHE A 81 -25.42 -14.34 -23.72
N ALA A 82 -24.98 -15.31 -22.91
CA ALA A 82 -24.18 -15.02 -21.72
C ALA A 82 -22.75 -14.61 -22.12
N GLY A 83 -22.20 -13.56 -21.48
CA GLY A 83 -20.81 -13.13 -21.64
C GLY A 83 -20.60 -11.93 -22.58
N ARG A 84 -19.37 -11.82 -23.13
CA ARG A 84 -18.92 -10.62 -23.85
C ARG A 84 -19.73 -10.32 -25.11
N SER A 85 -20.22 -11.35 -25.80
CA SER A 85 -21.11 -11.21 -26.96
C SER A 85 -22.43 -10.54 -26.58
N GLY A 86 -23.04 -10.93 -25.45
CA GLY A 86 -24.26 -10.30 -24.93
C GLY A 86 -24.10 -8.80 -24.65
N GLN A 87 -22.94 -8.40 -24.10
CA GLN A 87 -22.64 -6.99 -23.83
C GLN A 87 -22.40 -6.17 -25.11
N VAL A 88 -21.87 -6.78 -26.17
CA VAL A 88 -21.78 -6.13 -27.49
C VAL A 88 -23.17 -5.92 -28.08
N TYR A 89 -24.04 -6.93 -28.02
CA TYR A 89 -25.42 -6.78 -28.51
C TYR A 89 -26.18 -5.66 -27.78
N THR A 90 -26.08 -5.59 -26.46
CA THR A 90 -26.79 -4.56 -25.68
C THR A 90 -26.24 -3.16 -25.96
N THR A 91 -24.93 -3.00 -26.11
CA THR A 91 -24.32 -1.69 -26.44
C THR A 91 -24.64 -1.24 -27.85
N VAL A 92 -24.62 -2.15 -28.83
CA VAL A 92 -25.04 -1.87 -30.21
C VAL A 92 -26.53 -1.51 -30.25
N LEU A 93 -27.38 -2.27 -29.55
CA LEU A 93 -28.80 -2.00 -29.48
C LEU A 93 -29.10 -0.64 -28.83
N LEU A 94 -28.46 -0.33 -27.70
CA LEU A 94 -28.62 0.96 -27.02
C LEU A 94 -28.17 2.12 -27.92
N LEU A 95 -27.08 1.95 -28.67
CA LEU A 95 -26.63 2.92 -29.65
C LEU A 95 -27.67 3.14 -30.74
N LEU A 96 -28.22 2.07 -31.30
CA LEU A 96 -29.27 2.16 -32.31
C LEU A 96 -30.49 2.88 -31.75
N MET A 97 -30.96 2.51 -30.56
CA MET A 97 -32.09 3.19 -29.90
C MET A 97 -31.80 4.68 -29.66
N PHE A 98 -30.59 5.03 -29.23
CA PHE A 98 -30.18 6.41 -29.00
C PHE A 98 -30.17 7.25 -30.28
N VAL A 99 -29.74 6.68 -31.41
CA VAL A 99 -29.74 7.35 -32.71
C VAL A 99 -31.15 7.44 -33.29
N PHE A 100 -31.97 6.38 -33.16
CA PHE A 100 -33.36 6.35 -33.65
C PHE A 100 -34.31 7.21 -32.82
N ALA A 101 -34.04 7.46 -31.54
CA ALA A 101 -34.80 8.38 -30.69
C ALA A 101 -34.48 9.87 -30.97
N ALA A 102 -33.98 10.21 -32.15
CA ALA A 102 -33.71 11.58 -32.55
C ALA A 102 -34.93 12.18 -33.26
N GLU A 103 -35.23 13.44 -32.97
CA GLU A 103 -36.38 14.17 -33.54
C GLU A 103 -36.12 14.60 -34.99
N SER A 104 -34.84 14.68 -35.41
CA SER A 104 -34.44 15.07 -36.76
C SER A 104 -33.18 14.34 -37.23
N PHE A 105 -33.01 14.24 -38.54
CA PHE A 105 -31.82 13.62 -39.17
C PHE A 105 -30.52 14.30 -38.72
N TYR A 106 -30.53 15.63 -38.62
CA TYR A 106 -29.36 16.38 -38.15
C TYR A 106 -28.99 16.03 -36.70
N GLN A 107 -29.98 15.82 -35.83
CA GLN A 107 -29.74 15.38 -34.46
C GLN A 107 -29.20 13.94 -34.40
N ALA A 108 -29.75 13.02 -35.21
CA ALA A 108 -29.25 11.65 -35.33
C ALA A 108 -27.77 11.61 -35.78
N TYR A 109 -27.42 12.42 -36.79
CA TYR A 109 -26.05 12.53 -37.27
C TYR A 109 -25.07 13.03 -36.20
N ARG A 110 -25.45 14.05 -35.42
CA ARG A 110 -24.63 14.54 -34.30
C ARG A 110 -24.44 13.47 -33.22
N ARG A 111 -25.50 12.77 -32.84
CA ARG A 111 -25.43 11.66 -31.88
C ARG A 111 -24.46 10.57 -32.34
N LEU A 112 -24.48 10.22 -33.63
CA LEU A 112 -23.54 9.26 -34.21
C LEU A 112 -22.09 9.77 -34.16
N LYS A 113 -21.86 11.04 -34.49
CA LYS A 113 -20.53 11.67 -34.39
C LYS A 113 -19.99 11.72 -32.97
N TYR A 114 -20.82 12.06 -31.99
CA TYR A 114 -20.42 12.05 -30.57
C TYR A 114 -20.05 10.65 -30.10
N PHE A 115 -20.78 9.62 -30.53
CA PHE A 115 -20.42 8.25 -30.18
C PHE A 115 -19.04 7.85 -30.74
N GLN A 116 -18.72 8.24 -31.98
CA GLN A 116 -17.40 8.01 -32.57
C GLN A 116 -16.30 8.70 -31.76
N GLN A 117 -16.47 9.98 -31.44
CA GLN A 117 -15.52 10.74 -30.62
C GLN A 117 -15.33 10.14 -29.24
N TYR A 118 -16.43 9.76 -28.58
CA TYR A 118 -16.39 9.12 -27.27
C TYR A 118 -15.68 7.76 -27.31
N SER A 119 -15.88 6.97 -28.36
CA SER A 119 -15.16 5.69 -28.55
C SER A 119 -13.65 5.91 -28.70
N GLN A 120 -13.24 6.92 -29.48
CA GLN A 120 -11.83 7.28 -29.63
C GLN A 120 -11.23 7.78 -28.31
N TYR A 121 -11.92 8.69 -27.63
CA TYR A 121 -11.50 9.21 -26.33
C TYR A 121 -11.35 8.09 -25.29
N ARG A 122 -12.30 7.14 -25.26
CA ARG A 122 -12.22 5.97 -24.37
C ARG A 122 -10.98 5.12 -24.65
N ARG A 123 -10.61 4.91 -25.93
CA ARG A 123 -9.38 4.17 -26.27
C ARG A 123 -8.13 4.90 -25.79
N GLN A 124 -8.09 6.21 -25.95
CA GLN A 124 -6.98 7.05 -25.45
C GLN A 124 -6.89 6.99 -23.93
N GLN A 125 -8.03 7.08 -23.23
CA GLN A 125 -8.08 6.95 -21.77
C GLN A 125 -7.57 5.59 -21.29
N VAL A 126 -7.96 4.49 -21.94
CA VAL A 126 -7.45 3.16 -21.60
C VAL A 126 -5.94 3.08 -21.82
N ALA A 127 -5.42 3.66 -22.90
CA ALA A 127 -3.97 3.71 -23.15
C ALA A 127 -3.24 4.54 -22.08
N LEU A 128 -3.81 5.69 -21.68
CA LEU A 128 -3.27 6.53 -20.61
C LEU A 128 -3.24 5.80 -19.26
N ILE A 129 -4.30 5.06 -18.93
CA ILE A 129 -4.37 4.24 -17.71
C ILE A 129 -3.23 3.21 -17.71
N TYR A 130 -3.03 2.50 -18.83
CA TYR A 130 -1.97 1.50 -18.93
C TYR A 130 -0.56 2.11 -18.77
N GLN A 131 -0.32 3.29 -19.36
CA GLN A 131 0.95 4.01 -19.17
C GLN A 131 1.12 4.44 -17.72
N THR A 132 0.07 4.99 -17.10
CA THR A 132 0.11 5.44 -15.71
C THR A 132 0.33 4.27 -14.74
N GLU A 133 -0.27 3.12 -15.01
CA GLU A 133 -0.06 1.88 -14.25
C GLU A 133 1.40 1.44 -14.32
N LYS A 134 2.01 1.47 -15.52
CA LYS A 134 3.41 1.15 -15.72
C LYS A 134 4.33 2.11 -14.95
N ASP A 135 4.09 3.41 -15.05
CA ASP A 135 4.86 4.43 -14.32
C ASP A 135 4.72 4.26 -12.80
N LEU A 136 3.53 3.90 -12.32
CA LEU A 136 3.28 3.65 -10.91
C LEU A 136 4.04 2.40 -10.42
N MET A 137 4.03 1.31 -11.20
CA MET A 137 4.82 0.12 -10.89
C MET A 137 6.32 0.42 -10.83
N GLU A 138 6.84 1.23 -11.76
CA GLU A 138 8.24 1.64 -11.74
C GLU A 138 8.58 2.47 -10.49
N LYS A 139 7.72 3.41 -10.11
CA LYS A 139 7.87 4.19 -8.87
C LYS A 139 7.85 3.30 -7.62
N ILE A 140 6.93 2.33 -7.56
CA ILE A 140 6.88 1.36 -6.45
C ILE A 140 8.19 0.60 -6.36
N ARG A 141 8.70 0.07 -7.48
CA ARG A 141 9.96 -0.67 -7.52
C ARG A 141 11.15 0.20 -7.08
N ARG A 142 11.20 1.46 -7.50
CA ARG A 142 12.23 2.42 -7.08
C ARG A 142 12.17 2.68 -5.57
N LEU A 143 10.98 2.90 -5.03
CA LEU A 143 10.78 3.14 -3.60
C LEU A 143 11.13 1.92 -2.76
N GLU A 144 10.80 0.71 -3.23
CA GLU A 144 11.22 -0.53 -2.59
C GLU A 144 12.74 -0.66 -2.57
N GLY A 145 13.42 -0.36 -3.68
CA GLY A 145 14.88 -0.31 -3.76
C GLY A 145 15.49 0.67 -2.75
N GLN A 146 14.99 1.91 -2.72
CA GLN A 146 15.43 2.93 -1.75
C GLN A 146 15.16 2.51 -0.30
N LYS A 147 14.04 1.83 -0.04
CA LYS A 147 13.73 1.31 1.29
C LYS A 147 14.73 0.24 1.70
N THR A 148 15.06 -0.70 0.81
CA THR A 148 16.06 -1.75 1.10
C THR A 148 17.43 -1.15 1.37
N GLU A 149 17.90 -0.22 0.53
CA GLU A 149 19.17 0.50 0.73
C GLU A 149 19.19 1.26 2.06
N LYS A 150 18.09 1.93 2.42
CA LYS A 150 18.00 2.62 3.71
C LYS A 150 18.03 1.66 4.91
N ILE A 151 17.45 0.47 4.77
CA ILE A 151 17.48 -0.55 5.83
C ILE A 151 18.91 -1.06 6.00
N THR A 152 19.63 -1.35 4.90
CA THR A 152 21.03 -1.81 5.00
C THR A 152 21.93 -0.74 5.60
N LEU A 153 21.79 0.53 5.18
CA LEU A 153 22.56 1.63 5.76
C LEU A 153 22.29 1.81 7.26
N LEU A 154 21.04 1.63 7.70
CA LEU A 154 20.70 1.70 9.13
C LEU A 154 21.26 0.51 9.93
N GLU A 155 21.44 -0.65 9.30
CA GLU A 155 22.08 -1.81 9.91
C GLU A 155 23.58 -1.57 10.04
N ASP A 156 24.23 -1.10 8.98
CA ASP A 156 25.65 -0.72 8.98
C ASP A 156 25.94 0.37 10.03
N GLU A 157 25.10 1.41 10.13
CA GLU A 157 25.25 2.48 11.14
C GLU A 157 25.16 1.93 12.58
N LYS A 158 24.26 0.96 12.84
CA LYS A 158 24.13 0.32 14.16
C LYS A 158 25.36 -0.53 14.49
N ASP A 159 25.88 -1.25 13.52
CA ASP A 159 27.08 -2.06 13.69
C ASP A 159 28.32 -1.19 13.93
N GLU A 160 28.46 -0.09 13.18
CA GLU A 160 29.51 0.90 13.39
C GLU A 160 29.41 1.54 14.78
N GLN A 161 28.22 1.94 15.22
CA GLN A 161 27.98 2.44 16.59
C GLN A 161 28.42 1.43 17.65
N HIS A 162 28.08 0.15 17.47
CA HIS A 162 28.45 -0.90 18.41
C HIS A 162 29.96 -1.15 18.43
N GLN A 163 30.63 -1.13 17.28
CA GLN A 163 32.08 -1.22 17.18
C GLN A 163 32.76 -0.01 17.85
N LEU A 164 32.29 1.20 17.57
CA LEU A 164 32.80 2.42 18.17
C LEU A 164 32.63 2.42 19.70
N GLN A 165 31.51 1.90 20.20
CA GLN A 165 31.29 1.75 21.63
C GLN A 165 32.27 0.74 22.24
N LYS A 166 32.49 -0.42 21.60
CA LYS A 166 33.51 -1.39 22.03
C LYS A 166 34.90 -0.76 22.07
N GLU A 167 35.29 -0.05 21.01
CA GLU A 167 36.58 0.64 20.95
C GLU A 167 36.73 1.69 22.05
N LYS A 168 35.70 2.50 22.31
CA LYS A 168 35.69 3.46 23.42
C LYS A 168 35.86 2.76 24.75
N THR A 169 35.16 1.65 24.99
CA THR A 169 35.33 0.89 26.24
C THR A 169 36.73 0.30 26.38
N ASN A 170 37.33 -0.20 25.30
CA ASN A 170 38.69 -0.74 25.30
C ASN A 170 39.71 0.37 25.54
N LYS A 171 39.62 1.50 24.83
CA LYS A 171 40.48 2.68 25.07
C LYS A 171 40.39 3.15 26.52
N ASN A 172 39.19 3.23 27.09
CA ASN A 172 39.01 3.62 28.50
C ASN A 172 39.63 2.61 29.47
N LYS A 173 39.53 1.29 29.19
CA LYS A 173 40.19 0.25 29.99
C LYS A 173 41.71 0.37 29.92
N THR A 174 42.27 0.50 28.73
CA THR A 174 43.72 0.67 28.54
C THR A 174 44.22 1.94 29.22
N LEU A 175 43.47 3.05 29.11
CA LEU A 175 43.83 4.31 29.75
C LEU A 175 43.77 4.21 31.28
N ALA A 176 42.80 3.47 31.83
CA ALA A 176 42.75 3.17 33.26
C ALA A 176 43.93 2.29 33.72
N GLN A 177 44.29 1.26 32.93
CA GLN A 177 45.44 0.39 33.20
C GLN A 177 46.76 1.17 33.16
N LEU A 178 46.97 2.01 32.15
CA LEU A 178 48.16 2.85 32.02
C LEU A 178 48.27 3.84 33.18
N LYS A 179 47.17 4.51 33.57
CA LYS A 179 47.15 5.39 34.75
C LYS A 179 47.49 4.64 36.04
N GLN A 180 47.01 3.40 36.18
CA GLN A 180 47.33 2.57 37.35
C GLN A 180 48.82 2.17 37.36
N GLN A 181 49.37 1.77 36.21
CA GLN A 181 50.80 1.46 36.07
C GLN A 181 51.68 2.69 36.34
N GLU A 182 51.30 3.86 35.81
CA GLU A 182 51.96 5.14 36.07
C GLU A 182 52.00 5.44 37.57
N GLN A 183 50.87 5.30 38.27
CA GLN A 183 50.82 5.50 39.73
C GLN A 183 51.68 4.48 40.50
N GLN A 184 51.74 3.23 40.06
CA GLN A 184 52.59 2.20 40.68
C GLN A 184 54.09 2.51 40.47
N LEU A 185 54.48 2.87 39.25
CA LEU A 185 55.85 3.26 38.93
C LEU A 185 56.28 4.50 39.70
N LEU A 186 55.42 5.53 39.79
CA LEU A 186 55.69 6.72 40.60
C LEU A 186 55.86 6.40 42.09
N LYS A 187 55.11 5.43 42.63
CA LYS A 187 55.32 4.95 44.01
C LYS A 187 56.66 4.26 44.17
N GLN A 188 57.00 3.34 43.27
CA GLN A 188 58.29 2.63 43.27
C GLN A 188 59.46 3.60 43.15
N LEU A 189 59.35 4.61 42.28
CA LEU A 189 60.37 5.65 42.10
C LEU A 189 60.58 6.43 43.40
N ARG A 190 59.50 6.89 44.05
CA ARG A 190 59.59 7.59 45.35
C ARG A 190 60.16 6.71 46.46
N GLU A 191 59.86 5.41 46.46
CA GLU A 191 60.45 4.46 47.42
C GLU A 191 61.94 4.27 47.17
N GLN A 192 62.37 4.11 45.91
CA GLN A 192 63.78 4.07 45.53
C GLN A 192 64.52 5.37 45.89
N GLU A 193 63.94 6.53 45.62
CA GLU A 193 64.53 7.82 45.99
C GLU A 193 64.69 7.94 47.52
N LYS A 194 63.67 7.56 48.29
CA LYS A 194 63.76 7.53 49.76
C LYS A 194 64.83 6.55 50.25
N ALA A 195 64.93 5.36 49.64
CA ALA A 195 65.94 4.38 49.97
C ALA A 195 67.36 4.89 49.64
N ARG A 196 67.56 5.50 48.46
CA ARG A 196 68.82 6.17 48.06
C ARG A 196 69.19 7.28 49.04
N ARG A 197 68.24 8.14 49.44
CA ARG A 197 68.48 9.20 50.43
C ARG A 197 68.91 8.63 51.78
N ARG A 198 68.18 7.65 52.32
CA ARG A 198 68.54 6.98 53.59
C ARG A 198 69.94 6.35 53.53
N LEU A 199 70.26 5.69 52.42
CA LEU A 199 71.59 5.10 52.21
C LEU A 199 72.67 6.19 52.18
N ASN A 200 72.43 7.29 51.48
CA ASN A 200 73.37 8.40 51.41
C ASN A 200 73.56 9.07 52.78
N ASP A 201 72.49 9.28 53.55
CA ASP A 201 72.54 9.82 54.91
C ASP A 201 73.34 8.91 55.85
N GLU A 202 73.18 7.58 55.73
CA GLU A 202 73.93 6.61 56.51
C GLU A 202 75.41 6.57 56.10
N ILE A 203 75.72 6.65 54.80
CA ILE A 203 77.10 6.80 54.29
C ILE A 203 77.73 8.08 54.85
N GLN A 204 77.02 9.22 54.81
CA GLN A 204 77.50 10.48 55.36
C GLN A 204 77.74 10.38 56.88
N ARG A 205 76.85 9.69 57.62
CA ARG A 205 77.06 9.40 59.05
C ARG A 205 78.31 8.57 59.30
N ILE A 206 78.48 7.46 58.58
CA ILE A 206 79.66 6.57 58.71
C ILE A 206 80.94 7.34 58.38
N ILE A 207 80.96 8.13 57.29
CA ILE A 207 82.10 8.98 56.92
C ILE A 207 82.39 10.01 58.03
N ALA A 208 81.36 10.67 58.56
CA ALA A 208 81.52 11.64 59.65
C ALA A 208 82.04 11.00 60.94
N GLU A 209 81.58 9.80 61.29
CA GLU A 209 82.10 9.02 62.41
C GLU A 209 83.55 8.58 62.20
N GLU A 210 83.91 8.17 60.98
CA GLU A 210 85.27 7.77 60.64
C GLU A 210 86.23 8.98 60.66
N ILE A 211 85.79 10.14 60.17
CA ILE A 211 86.53 11.41 60.31
C ILE A 211 86.68 11.79 61.79
N ARG A 212 85.65 11.57 62.63
CA ARG A 212 85.72 11.86 64.08
C ARG A 212 86.72 10.94 64.78
N LYS A 213 86.64 9.62 64.53
CA LYS A 213 87.60 8.64 65.07
C LYS A 213 89.02 8.90 64.56
N ALA A 214 89.19 9.27 63.29
CA ALA A 214 90.48 9.66 62.73
C ALA A 214 91.05 10.94 63.37
N ARG A 215 90.20 11.93 63.68
CA ARG A 215 90.59 13.13 64.44
C ARG A 215 90.97 12.83 65.89
N GLU A 216 90.31 11.87 66.53
CA GLU A 216 90.60 11.41 67.89
C GLU A 216 91.88 10.54 67.96
N ALA A 217 92.24 9.83 66.89
CA ALA A 217 93.42 8.97 66.80
C ALA A 217 94.71 9.68 66.34
N GLY A 218 94.66 10.93 65.88
CA GLY A 218 95.82 11.81 65.75
C GLY A 218 95.94 12.60 64.44
N GLY A 219 96.33 13.88 64.58
CA GLY A 219 97.07 14.64 63.56
C GLY A 219 96.25 15.32 62.45
N ASP A 220 96.18 16.64 62.52
CA ASP A 220 95.58 17.60 61.59
C ASP A 220 96.02 17.45 60.10
N ARG A 221 95.05 17.30 59.17
CA ARG A 221 95.16 17.71 57.75
C ARG A 221 93.80 18.08 57.11
N SER A 222 93.69 19.37 56.81
CA SER A 222 92.98 20.08 55.73
C SER A 222 92.23 19.29 54.62
N LYS A 223 90.99 19.76 54.37
CA LYS A 223 90.19 19.80 53.12
C LYS A 223 89.74 18.48 52.47
N ALA A 224 88.43 18.22 52.58
CA ALA A 224 87.61 17.72 51.48
C ALA A 224 86.16 18.18 51.70
N ALA A 225 85.72 19.18 50.93
CA ALA A 225 84.30 19.35 50.68
C ALA A 225 83.83 18.12 49.88
N PRO A 226 82.67 17.51 50.16
CA PRO A 226 82.16 16.50 49.28
C PRO A 226 81.74 17.21 47.99
N SER A 227 82.52 17.01 46.93
CA SER A 227 82.07 17.24 45.58
C SER A 227 80.84 16.35 45.36
N ASP A 228 79.72 16.99 45.09
CA ASP A 228 78.48 16.36 44.65
C ASP A 228 78.74 15.71 43.28
N VAL A 229 79.28 14.49 43.30
CA VAL A 229 79.46 13.64 42.12
C VAL A 229 78.54 12.46 42.31
N PHE A 230 77.27 12.66 41.95
CA PHE A 230 76.44 11.57 41.47
C PHE A 230 76.07 11.89 40.02
N VAL A 231 76.89 11.36 39.12
CA VAL A 231 76.60 11.34 37.69
C VAL A 231 75.27 10.60 37.51
N LEU A 232 74.35 11.23 36.78
CA LEU A 232 73.08 10.66 36.37
C LEU A 232 73.32 9.32 35.66
N THR A 233 72.48 8.33 35.95
CA THR A 233 72.51 7.04 35.25
C THR A 233 72.13 7.22 33.77
N PRO A 234 72.76 6.48 32.82
CA PRO A 234 72.64 6.71 31.37
C PRO A 234 71.25 6.56 30.72
N GLU A 235 70.20 6.20 31.46
CA GLU A 235 68.91 5.82 30.88
C GLU A 235 67.96 7.00 30.55
N GLU A 236 68.28 8.24 30.94
CA GLU A 236 67.43 9.42 30.63
C GLU A 236 67.71 10.07 29.26
N MET A 237 68.72 9.61 28.50
CA MET A 237 69.01 10.12 27.15
C MET A 237 68.34 9.35 26.01
N GLU A 238 67.75 8.17 26.25
CA GLU A 238 67.19 7.34 25.17
C GLU A 238 65.67 7.52 24.95
N LEU A 239 65.00 8.35 25.73
CA LEU A 239 63.56 8.64 25.59
C LEU A 239 63.30 10.16 25.47
N SER A 240 63.77 10.74 24.37
CA SER A 240 63.26 11.99 23.76
C SER A 240 63.20 11.84 22.24
#